data_AF-A0A8J4ELI9-F1
#
_entry.id   AF-A0A8J4ELI9-F1
#
_cell.length_a   1.000
_cell.length_b   1.000
_cell.length_c   1.000
_cell.angle_alpha   90.00
_cell.angle_beta   90.00
_cell.angle_gamma   90.00
#
_symmetry.space_group_name_H-M   'P 1'
#
loop_
_entity.id
_entity.type
_entity.pdbx_description
1 polymer ?
#
loop_
_entity_poly.entity_id
_entity_poly.type
_entity_poly.pdbx_seq_one_letter_code
_entity_poly.pdbx_strand_id
1 'polypeptide(L)'
;MWTRLDRLPLSRPNLMIFTALLAGLVTAVILRLWIHVAAFAVTAALGALGVWWARRPHASDVNRVDAIEYRDERDRTIARDGFAVLGVVALVLAMAEFLVAGVLAPASLGFTAPQLLVLCIAWGIANRVAARRY
;
A
#
# COMPACT_ATOMS: atom_id res chain seq x y z
N MET A 1 -22.75 -24.31 -5.95
CA MET A 1 -21.70 -25.30 -5.66
C MET A 1 -20.36 -24.62 -5.91
N TRP A 2 -19.69 -24.13 -4.87
CA TRP A 2 -18.44 -23.38 -5.01
C TRP A 2 -17.26 -24.36 -5.04
N THR A 3 -16.61 -24.51 -6.18
CA THR A 3 -15.37 -25.29 -6.31
C THR A 3 -14.25 -24.58 -5.54
N ARG A 4 -13.60 -25.30 -4.63
CA ARG A 4 -12.69 -24.80 -3.58
C ARG A 4 -11.32 -24.28 -4.06
N LEU A 5 -11.13 -23.98 -5.35
CA LEU A 5 -9.77 -23.80 -5.91
C LEU A 5 -9.36 -22.39 -6.37
N ASP A 6 -10.25 -21.39 -6.43
CA ASP A 6 -9.90 -20.09 -7.05
C ASP A 6 -9.86 -18.86 -6.12
N ARG A 7 -9.64 -19.04 -4.82
CA ARG A 7 -9.34 -17.89 -3.93
C ARG A 7 -7.88 -17.95 -3.54
N LEU A 8 -7.05 -17.17 -4.23
CA LEU A 8 -5.70 -16.83 -3.72
C LEU A 8 -5.82 -16.52 -2.22
N PRO A 9 -4.88 -17.00 -1.38
CA PRO A 9 -4.98 -16.83 0.07
C PRO A 9 -4.88 -15.37 0.50
N LEU A 10 -4.65 -14.40 -0.41
CA LEU A 10 -4.56 -12.95 -0.22
C LEU A 10 -5.02 -12.24 -1.50
N SER A 11 -5.62 -11.05 -1.38
CA SER A 11 -5.78 -10.16 -2.53
C SER A 11 -4.42 -9.81 -3.15
N ARG A 12 -4.37 -9.53 -4.45
CA ARG A 12 -3.11 -9.20 -5.15
C ARG A 12 -2.36 -8.01 -4.51
N PRO A 13 -3.04 -6.91 -4.12
CA PRO A 13 -2.35 -5.81 -3.43
C PRO A 13 -1.77 -6.23 -2.08
N ASN A 14 -2.52 -7.01 -1.29
CA ASN A 14 -2.01 -7.54 -0.01
C ASN A 14 -0.78 -8.42 -0.23
N LEU A 15 -0.78 -9.28 -1.25
CA LEU A 15 0.40 -10.06 -1.60
C LEU A 15 1.62 -9.17 -1.93
N MET A 16 1.43 -8.09 -2.70
CA MET A 16 2.50 -7.13 -3.00
C MET A 16 3.00 -6.42 -1.73
N ILE A 17 2.10 -6.00 -0.84
CA ILE A 17 2.46 -5.34 0.42
C ILE A 17 3.24 -6.28 1.32
N PHE A 18 2.75 -7.51 1.55
CA PHE A 18 3.43 -8.47 2.42
C PHE A 18 4.78 -8.92 1.87
N THR A 19 4.90 -9.08 0.54
CA THR A 19 6.19 -9.42 -0.08
C THR A 19 7.19 -8.27 0.07
N ALA A 20 6.77 -7.02 -0.11
CA ALA A 20 7.61 -5.84 0.14
C ALA A 20 8.01 -5.71 1.62
N LEU A 21 7.08 -5.89 2.55
CA LEU A 21 7.35 -5.88 3.99
C LEU A 21 8.34 -6.98 4.39
N LEU A 22 8.18 -8.19 3.84
CA LEU A 22 9.10 -9.30 4.10
C LEU A 22 10.50 -9.02 3.56
N ALA A 23 10.60 -8.49 2.33
CA ALA A 23 11.89 -8.09 1.77
C ALA A 23 12.58 -7.01 2.61
N GLY A 24 11.82 -6.00 3.07
CA GLY A 24 12.32 -4.96 3.99
C GLY A 24 12.78 -5.54 5.33
N LEU A 25 12.00 -6.46 5.91
CA LEU A 25 12.34 -7.16 7.15
C LEU A 25 13.65 -7.95 7.02
N VAL A 26 13.78 -8.78 5.98
CA VAL A 26 15.00 -9.56 5.72
C VAL A 26 16.20 -8.65 5.55
N THR A 27 16.06 -7.57 4.79
CA THR A 27 17.12 -6.58 4.58
C THR A 27 17.53 -5.92 5.91
N ALA A 28 16.56 -5.50 6.73
CA ALA A 28 16.83 -4.90 8.03
C ALA A 28 17.54 -5.86 9.00
N VAL A 29 17.20 -7.16 8.98
CA VAL A 29 17.88 -8.19 9.77
C VAL A 29 19.33 -8.35 9.32
N ILE A 30 19.59 -8.46 8.01
CA ILE A 30 20.95 -8.58 7.46
C ILE A 30 21.81 -7.37 7.86
N LEU A 31 21.24 -6.17 7.81
CA LEU A 31 21.91 -4.92 8.18
C LEU A 31 21.92 -4.64 9.70
N ARG A 32 21.35 -5.54 10.52
CA ARG A 32 21.27 -5.42 11.99
C ARG A 32 20.57 -4.13 12.47
N LEU A 33 19.60 -3.64 11.70
CA LEU A 33 18.82 -2.43 12.01
C LEU A 33 17.57 -2.80 12.81
N TRP A 34 17.73 -3.14 14.09
CA TRP A 34 16.66 -3.72 14.91
C TRP A 34 15.39 -2.88 15.04
N ILE A 35 15.51 -1.55 15.06
CA ILE A 35 14.34 -0.65 15.07
C ILE A 35 13.50 -0.86 13.80
N HIS A 36 14.14 -0.99 12.64
CA HIS A 36 13.46 -1.22 11.37
C HIS A 36 12.89 -2.64 11.30
N VAL A 37 13.60 -3.64 11.85
CA VAL A 37 13.08 -5.01 12.01
C VAL A 37 11.77 -4.99 12.78
N ALA A 38 11.74 -4.31 13.94
CA ALA A 38 10.54 -4.17 14.75
C ALA A 38 9.42 -3.44 14.00
N ALA A 39 9.73 -2.35 13.31
CA ALA A 39 8.76 -1.60 12.51
C ALA A 39 8.12 -2.48 11.42
N PHE A 40 8.92 -3.14 10.58
CA PHE A 40 8.41 -4.03 9.53
C PHE A 40 7.61 -5.20 10.11
N ALA A 41 8.07 -5.81 11.20
CA ALA A 41 7.38 -6.93 11.84
C ALA A 41 6.02 -6.50 12.42
N VAL A 42 5.96 -5.36 13.11
CA VAL A 42 4.71 -4.82 13.66
C VAL A 42 3.74 -4.45 12.54
N THR A 43 4.19 -3.76 11.50
CA THR A 43 3.35 -3.41 10.35
C THR A 43 2.80 -4.66 9.65
N ALA A 44 3.63 -5.68 9.42
CA ALA A 44 3.20 -6.94 8.85
C ALA A 44 2.19 -7.67 9.75
N ALA A 45 2.41 -7.68 11.07
CA ALA A 45 1.48 -8.30 12.01
C ALA A 45 0.12 -7.58 12.03
N LEU A 46 0.11 -6.24 12.10
CA LEU A 46 -1.11 -5.44 12.06
C LEU A 46 -1.87 -5.61 10.75
N GLY A 47 -1.17 -5.62 9.61
CA GLY A 47 -1.76 -5.90 8.31
C GLY A 47 -2.38 -7.31 8.25
N ALA A 48 -1.67 -8.32 8.74
CA ALA A 48 -2.16 -9.71 8.74
C ALA A 48 -3.40 -9.87 9.65
N LEU A 49 -3.41 -9.20 10.81
CA LEU A 49 -4.57 -9.14 11.70
C LEU A 49 -5.77 -8.46 11.03
N GLY A 50 -5.54 -7.34 10.32
CA GLY A 50 -6.57 -6.64 9.56
C GLY A 50 -7.20 -7.53 8.49
N VAL A 51 -6.37 -8.20 7.68
CA VAL A 51 -6.83 -9.16 6.66
C VAL A 51 -7.60 -10.33 7.29
N TRP A 52 -7.09 -10.90 8.37
CA TRP A 52 -7.76 -11.99 9.06
C TRP A 52 -9.12 -11.57 9.61
N TRP A 53 -9.22 -10.36 10.18
CA TRP A 53 -10.48 -9.81 10.70
C TRP A 53 -11.48 -9.54 9.58
N ALA A 54 -11.04 -8.93 8.48
CA ALA A 54 -11.86 -8.62 7.32
C ALA A 54 -12.50 -9.83 6.64
N ARG A 55 -11.93 -11.02 6.82
CA ARG A 55 -12.44 -12.28 6.26
C ARG A 55 -13.52 -12.95 7.09
N ARG A 56 -13.80 -12.44 8.29
CA ARG A 56 -14.85 -12.99 9.14
C ARG A 56 -16.24 -12.69 8.55
N PRO A 57 -17.24 -13.56 8.77
CA PRO A 57 -18.60 -13.36 8.25
C PRO A 57 -19.25 -12.05 8.67
N HIS A 58 -18.84 -11.49 9.81
CA HIS A 58 -19.38 -10.26 10.41
C HIS A 58 -18.53 -9.01 10.13
N ALA A 59 -17.54 -9.09 9.26
CA ALA A 59 -16.73 -7.92 8.92
C ALA A 59 -17.55 -6.87 8.17
N SER A 60 -17.55 -5.64 8.68
CA SER A 60 -18.17 -4.49 8.00
C SER A 60 -17.50 -4.19 6.66
N ASP A 61 -18.20 -3.46 5.80
CA ASP A 61 -17.66 -3.00 4.51
C ASP A 61 -16.37 -2.18 4.71
N VAL A 62 -16.33 -1.34 5.74
CA VAL A 62 -15.16 -0.56 6.14
C VAL A 62 -13.97 -1.47 6.49
N ASN A 63 -14.17 -2.50 7.32
CA ASN A 63 -13.10 -3.43 7.67
C ASN A 63 -12.51 -4.14 6.45
N ARG A 64 -13.36 -4.46 5.46
CA ARG A 64 -12.92 -5.10 4.21
C ARG A 64 -12.16 -4.14 3.31
N VAL A 65 -12.61 -2.90 3.20
CA VAL A 65 -11.93 -1.87 2.41
C VAL A 65 -10.56 -1.53 3.02
N ASP A 66 -10.51 -1.31 4.34
CA ASP A 66 -9.28 -1.00 5.08
C ASP A 66 -8.24 -2.13 4.97
N ALA A 67 -8.71 -3.38 4.95
CA ALA A 67 -7.86 -4.55 4.76
C ALA A 67 -7.57 -4.88 3.29
N ILE A 68 -8.03 -4.06 2.33
CA ILE A 68 -7.84 -4.27 0.88
C ILE A 68 -8.37 -5.64 0.41
N GLU A 69 -9.49 -6.07 0.98
CA GLU A 69 -10.09 -7.40 0.77
C GLU A 69 -11.51 -7.29 0.23
N TYR A 70 -11.64 -6.75 -0.99
CA TYR A 70 -12.91 -6.41 -1.62
C TYR A 70 -13.74 -7.65 -1.99
N ARG A 71 -15.01 -7.67 -1.57
CA ARG A 71 -15.93 -8.78 -1.84
C ARG A 71 -16.85 -8.54 -3.03
N ASP A 72 -17.27 -7.30 -3.23
CA ASP A 72 -18.21 -6.89 -4.28
C ASP A 72 -17.74 -5.60 -5.00
N GLU A 73 -18.57 -5.08 -5.91
CA GLU A 73 -18.27 -3.84 -6.64
C GLU A 73 -18.40 -2.58 -5.79
N ARG A 74 -19.22 -2.63 -4.73
CA ARG A 74 -19.41 -1.51 -3.80
C ARG A 74 -18.12 -1.27 -3.01
N ASP A 75 -17.53 -2.33 -2.45
CA ASP A 75 -16.23 -2.29 -1.77
C ASP A 75 -15.15 -1.69 -2.68
N ARG A 76 -15.13 -2.08 -3.97
CA ARG A 76 -14.16 -1.57 -4.97
C ARG A 76 -14.36 -0.10 -5.28
N THR A 77 -15.61 0.36 -5.35
CA THR A 77 -15.93 1.77 -5.59
C THR A 77 -15.48 2.63 -4.42
N ILE A 78 -15.85 2.25 -3.20
CA ILE A 78 -15.43 2.94 -1.96
C ILE A 78 -13.90 2.99 -1.88
N ALA A 79 -13.22 1.88 -2.16
CA ALA A 79 -11.76 1.82 -2.14
C ALA A 79 -11.12 2.72 -3.20
N ARG A 80 -11.72 2.82 -4.40
CA ARG A 80 -11.20 3.68 -5.48
C ARG A 80 -11.24 5.15 -5.07
N ASP A 81 -12.34 5.60 -4.46
CA ASP A 81 -12.49 6.98 -4.01
C ASP A 81 -11.55 7.27 -2.83
N GLY A 82 -11.44 6.35 -1.87
CA GLY A 82 -10.50 6.44 -0.76
C GLY A 82 -9.04 6.51 -1.22
N PHE A 83 -8.64 5.65 -2.16
CA PHE A 83 -7.28 5.66 -2.71
C PHE A 83 -6.96 6.89 -3.55
N ALA A 84 -7.95 7.51 -4.20
CA ALA A 84 -7.74 8.78 -4.87
C ALA A 84 -7.33 9.87 -3.88
N VAL A 85 -8.01 9.97 -2.73
CA VAL A 85 -7.65 10.92 -1.65
C VAL A 85 -6.28 10.58 -1.07
N LEU A 86 -6.04 9.31 -0.71
CA LEU A 86 -4.74 8.87 -0.18
C LEU A 86 -3.59 9.12 -1.17
N GLY A 87 -3.83 8.95 -2.48
CA GLY A 87 -2.85 9.23 -3.52
C GLY A 87 -2.46 10.71 -3.58
N VAL A 88 -3.44 11.63 -3.43
CA VAL A 88 -3.16 13.08 -3.33
C VAL A 88 -2.31 13.38 -2.09
N VAL A 89 -2.70 12.85 -0.93
CA VAL A 89 -1.95 13.07 0.32
C VAL A 89 -0.52 12.52 0.21
N ALA A 90 -0.36 11.32 -0.33
CA ALA A 90 0.95 10.71 -0.55
C ALA A 90 1.83 11.54 -1.49
N LEU A 91 1.26 12.10 -2.56
CA LEU A 91 1.98 12.96 -3.49
C LEU A 91 2.46 14.25 -2.80
N VAL A 92 1.60 14.89 -2.00
CA VAL A 92 1.94 16.08 -1.22
C VAL A 92 3.06 15.79 -0.22
N LEU A 93 2.97 14.67 0.52
CA LEU A 93 4.01 14.26 1.45
C LEU A 93 5.34 13.96 0.74
N ALA A 94 5.31 13.26 -0.40
CA ALA A 94 6.51 12.99 -1.19
C ALA A 94 7.15 14.27 -1.74
N MET A 95 6.35 15.26 -2.15
CA MET A 95 6.87 16.58 -2.53
C MET A 95 7.54 17.29 -1.36
N ALA A 96 6.93 17.27 -0.18
CA ALA A 96 7.52 17.85 1.03
C ALA A 96 8.83 17.14 1.42
N GLU A 97 8.86 15.81 1.36
CA GLU A 97 10.07 15.01 1.60
C GLU A 97 11.17 15.35 0.60
N PHE A 98 10.85 15.48 -0.68
CA PHE A 98 11.81 15.90 -1.71
C PHE A 98 12.39 17.30 -1.45
N LEU A 99 11.56 18.26 -1.03
CA LEU A 99 12.03 19.60 -0.66
C LEU A 99 12.97 19.55 0.56
N VAL A 100 12.60 18.80 1.60
CA VAL A 100 13.45 18.62 2.79
C VAL A 100 14.76 17.94 2.43
N ALA A 101 14.74 16.84 1.68
CA ALA A 101 15.93 16.13 1.23
C ALA A 101 16.82 17.00 0.34
N GLY A 102 16.24 17.78 -0.57
CA GLY A 102 17.00 18.62 -1.50
C GLY A 102 17.64 19.85 -0.89
N VAL A 103 17.05 20.40 0.17
CA VAL A 103 17.53 21.64 0.80
C VAL A 103 18.29 21.36 2.10
N LEU A 104 17.82 20.41 2.91
CA LEU A 104 18.28 20.22 4.29
C LEU A 104 19.14 18.97 4.49
N ALA A 105 19.04 17.97 3.61
CA ALA A 105 19.75 16.69 3.78
C ALA A 105 20.05 15.99 2.43
N PRO A 106 20.97 16.50 1.60
CA PRO A 106 21.16 16.04 0.22
C PRO A 106 21.57 14.57 0.09
N ALA A 107 22.06 13.94 1.16
CA ALA A 107 22.39 12.52 1.20
C ALA A 107 21.18 11.60 0.93
N SER A 108 19.95 12.04 1.18
CA SER A 108 18.72 11.25 0.90
C SER A 108 18.09 11.53 -0.46
N LEU A 109 18.60 12.51 -1.22
CA LEU A 109 18.02 12.92 -2.51
C LEU A 109 17.95 11.78 -3.53
N GLY A 110 18.92 10.86 -3.48
CA GLY A 110 19.01 9.71 -4.38
C GLY A 110 17.80 8.77 -4.31
N PHE A 111 17.09 8.72 -3.18
CA PHE A 111 15.88 7.89 -3.02
C PHE A 111 14.58 8.70 -3.14
N THR A 112 14.56 9.95 -2.67
CA THR A 112 13.34 10.77 -2.69
C THR A 112 12.97 11.25 -4.09
N ALA A 113 13.95 11.56 -4.95
CA ALA A 113 13.67 12.02 -6.31
C ALA A 113 13.02 10.93 -7.19
N PRO A 114 13.54 9.69 -7.24
CA PRO A 114 12.89 8.61 -7.98
C PRO A 114 11.51 8.26 -7.43
N GLN A 115 11.32 8.27 -6.10
CA GLN A 115 10.03 8.02 -5.46
C GLN A 115 8.96 9.02 -5.93
N LEU A 116 9.28 10.32 -5.89
CA LEU A 116 8.37 11.36 -6.37
C LEU A 116 8.04 11.19 -7.86
N LEU A 117 9.04 10.87 -8.68
CA LEU A 117 8.86 10.66 -10.11
C LEU A 117 7.94 9.46 -10.40
N VAL A 118 8.12 8.34 -9.68
CA VAL A 118 7.24 7.16 -9.79
C VAL A 118 5.80 7.51 -9.40
N LEU A 119 5.60 8.27 -8.31
CA LEU A 119 4.27 8.70 -7.89
C LEU A 119 3.60 9.61 -8.94
N CYS A 120 4.33 10.57 -9.51
CA CYS A 120 3.83 11.43 -10.59
C CYS A 120 3.43 10.63 -11.83
N ILE A 121 4.24 9.64 -12.24
CA ILE A 121 3.92 8.76 -13.36
C ILE A 121 2.68 7.92 -13.05
N ALA A 122 2.63 7.31 -11.87
CA ALA A 122 1.49 6.51 -11.43
C ALA A 122 0.19 7.34 -11.43
N TRP A 123 0.25 8.57 -10.92
CA TRP A 123 -0.85 9.54 -10.95
C TRP A 123 -1.31 9.84 -12.38
N GLY A 124 -0.37 10.13 -13.29
CA GLY A 124 -0.67 10.38 -14.70
C GLY A 124 -1.32 9.17 -15.39
N ILE A 125 -0.83 7.95 -15.14
CA ILE A 125 -1.41 6.71 -15.67
C ILE A 125 -2.82 6.52 -15.11
N ALA A 126 -3.01 6.67 -13.81
CA ALA A 126 -4.30 6.51 -13.14
C ALA A 126 -5.36 7.44 -13.73
N ASN A 127 -5.03 8.73 -13.93
CA ASN A 127 -5.94 9.70 -14.52
C ASN A 127 -6.28 9.39 -15.98
N ARG A 128 -5.31 8.96 -16.79
CA ARG A 128 -5.56 8.56 -18.18
C ARG A 128 -6.45 7.33 -18.27
N VAL A 129 -6.22 6.33 -17.43
CA VAL A 129 -7.06 5.11 -17.38
C VAL A 129 -8.46 5.47 -16.90
N ALA A 130 -8.59 6.34 -15.91
CA ALA A 130 -9.89 6.81 -15.44
C ALA A 130 -10.66 7.57 -16.53
N ALA A 131 -10.01 8.51 -17.21
CA ALA A 131 -10.63 9.32 -18.27
C ALA A 131 -11.12 8.49 -19.46
N ARG A 132 -10.48 7.35 -19.78
CA ARG A 132 -10.92 6.44 -20.85
C ARG A 132 -12.14 5.58 -20.50
N ARG A 133 -12.52 5.53 -19.22
CA ARG A 133 -13.67 4.75 -18.74
C ARG A 133 -14.95 5.58 -18.61
N TYR A 134 -14.83 6.90 -18.75
CA TYR A 134 -15.95 7.85 -18.87
C TYR A 134 -16.16 8.17 -20.36
#